data_AF-A0A2D4FM53-F1
#
_entry.id   AF-A0A2D4FM53-F1
#
_cell.length_a   1.000
_cell.length_b   1.000
_cell.length_c   1.000
_cell.angle_alpha   90.00
_cell.angle_beta   90.00
_cell.angle_gamma   90.00
#
_symmetry.space_group_name_H-M   'P 1'
#
loop_
_entity.id
_entity.type
_entity.pdbx_description
1 polymer ?
#
loop_
_entity_poly.entity_id
_entity_poly.type
_entity_poly.pdbx_seq_one_letter_code
_entity_poly.pdbx_strand_id
1 'polypeptide(L)'
;AGRTGCYIVIDIMLDMAEREGVVDIYNCVKALRSRRINMVQTEEQYIFIHDAILEACLCGETAIPVCEFKAAYFDMIRIDSQTNSSHLKDEFQTLNSVTPRLQAEDCSIACLPRNHDKNRFMDMLPPDRCLPFLITIDGESSNYINAALMDSYRQPAAFIVTQHPLPNTVKDFWRLVYDYGCTSLVMLNEVDLAQGCPQYWPEEGMLRYGPI
;
A
#
# COMPACT_ATOMS: atom_id res chain seq x y z
N ALA A 1 3.61 10.14 25.45
CA ALA A 1 3.04 11.51 25.39
C ALA A 1 2.89 11.99 23.95
N GLY A 2 3.86 11.74 23.05
CA GLY A 2 3.75 12.05 21.61
C GLY A 2 2.52 11.44 20.92
N ARG A 3 2.47 10.11 20.75
CA ARG A 3 1.34 9.41 20.12
C ARG A 3 -0.02 9.69 20.78
N THR A 4 -0.06 9.74 22.10
CA THR A 4 -1.26 10.13 22.87
C THR A 4 -1.73 11.54 22.48
N GLY A 5 -0.81 12.48 22.30
CA GLY A 5 -1.11 13.81 21.81
C GLY A 5 -1.65 13.81 20.39
N CYS A 6 -1.06 13.04 19.48
CA CYS A 6 -1.58 12.90 18.12
C CYS A 6 -3.04 12.43 18.13
N TYR A 7 -3.33 11.35 18.87
CA TYR A 7 -4.68 10.81 18.97
C TYR A 7 -5.69 11.84 19.49
N ILE A 8 -5.36 12.52 20.60
CA ILE A 8 -6.26 13.52 21.21
C ILE A 8 -6.47 14.72 20.27
N VAL A 9 -5.43 15.19 19.59
CA VAL A 9 -5.57 16.31 18.65
C VAL A 9 -6.43 15.92 17.47
N ILE A 10 -6.20 14.75 16.87
CA ILE A 10 -7.00 14.26 15.74
C ILE A 10 -8.48 14.18 16.15
N ASP A 11 -8.79 13.56 17.29
CA ASP A 11 -10.16 13.45 17.81
C ASP A 11 -10.86 14.82 17.96
N ILE A 12 -10.21 15.78 18.63
CA ILE A 12 -10.77 17.14 18.82
C ILE A 12 -10.95 17.86 17.48
N MET A 13 -9.99 17.71 16.55
CA MET A 13 -10.03 18.41 15.28
C MET A 13 -11.06 17.83 14.31
N LEU A 14 -11.31 16.51 14.34
CA LEU A 14 -12.39 15.90 13.56
C LEU A 14 -13.76 16.37 14.07
N ASP A 15 -13.97 16.45 15.39
CA ASP A 15 -15.22 16.99 15.97
C ASP A 15 -15.42 18.47 15.60
N MET A 16 -14.35 19.27 15.61
CA MET A 16 -14.40 20.67 15.19
C MET A 16 -14.68 20.82 13.69
N ALA A 17 -14.07 19.99 12.85
CA ALA A 17 -14.31 19.97 11.41
C ALA A 17 -15.77 19.66 11.10
N GLU A 18 -16.35 18.66 11.78
CA GLU A 18 -17.74 18.24 11.58
C GLU A 18 -18.75 19.32 12.05
N ARG A 19 -18.50 19.96 13.19
CA ARG A 19 -19.46 20.90 13.80
C ARG A 19 -19.34 22.32 13.29
N GLU A 20 -18.11 22.77 13.03
CA GLU A 20 -17.80 24.17 12.75
C GLU A 20 -17.25 24.39 11.33
N GLY A 21 -16.88 23.32 10.61
CA GLY A 21 -16.30 23.41 9.27
C GLY A 21 -14.89 24.01 9.24
N VAL A 22 -14.21 24.06 10.39
CA VAL A 22 -12.87 24.64 10.55
C VAL A 22 -11.98 23.73 11.41
N VAL A 23 -10.67 23.90 11.29
CA VAL A 23 -9.67 23.17 12.10
C VAL A 23 -8.60 24.14 12.59
N ASP A 24 -8.15 23.96 13.84
CA ASP A 24 -7.08 24.76 14.45
C ASP A 24 -6.09 23.88 15.24
N ILE A 25 -5.28 23.15 14.48
CA ILE A 25 -4.32 22.18 15.00
C ILE A 25 -3.29 22.87 15.90
N TYR A 26 -2.82 24.06 15.53
CA TYR A 26 -1.80 24.80 16.26
C TYR A 26 -2.27 25.17 17.66
N ASN A 27 -3.43 25.83 17.77
CA ASN A 27 -3.93 26.26 19.07
C ASN A 27 -4.38 25.07 19.92
N CYS A 28 -4.88 24.00 19.31
CA CYS A 28 -5.16 22.74 20.01
C CYS A 28 -3.90 22.15 20.66
N VAL A 29 -2.81 21.97 19.90
CA VAL A 29 -1.54 21.45 20.43
C VAL A 29 -0.97 22.36 21.51
N LYS A 30 -1.03 23.68 21.30
CA LYS A 30 -0.60 24.68 22.30
C LYS A 30 -1.39 24.56 23.60
N ALA A 31 -2.71 24.41 23.52
CA ALA A 31 -3.58 24.24 24.67
C ALA A 31 -3.26 22.92 25.42
N LEU A 32 -3.07 21.81 24.70
CA LEU A 32 -2.70 20.52 25.30
C LEU A 32 -1.34 20.59 26.01
N ARG A 33 -0.35 21.28 25.42
CA ARG A 33 0.97 21.47 26.03
C ARG A 33 0.93 22.28 27.32
N SER A 34 -0.06 23.17 27.50
CA SER A 34 -0.24 23.90 28.76
C SER A 34 -0.74 23.01 29.91
N ARG A 35 -1.44 21.92 29.60
CA ARG A 35 -1.94 20.95 30.59
C ARG A 35 -0.96 19.80 30.84
N ARG A 36 -0.24 19.37 29.80
CA ARG A 36 0.75 18.29 29.89
C ARG A 36 1.91 18.61 28.95
N ILE A 37 3.11 18.73 29.53
CA ILE A 37 4.32 18.95 28.73
C ILE A 37 4.54 17.81 27.73
N ASN A 38 5.20 18.13 26.60
CA ASN A 38 5.58 17.16 25.58
C ASN A 38 4.40 16.40 24.92
N MET A 39 3.25 17.06 24.79
CA MET A 39 2.17 16.62 23.88
C MET A 39 2.57 16.93 22.44
N VAL A 40 2.50 15.91 21.56
CA VAL A 40 3.05 15.92 20.18
C VAL A 40 4.54 16.27 20.19
N GLN A 41 5.40 15.27 20.16
CA GLN A 41 6.82 15.42 20.52
C GLN A 41 7.74 15.74 19.35
N THR A 42 7.38 15.29 18.15
CA THR A 42 8.24 15.40 16.97
C THR A 42 7.53 16.13 15.85
N GLU A 43 8.30 16.61 14.87
CA GLU A 43 7.76 17.27 13.69
C GLU A 43 6.94 16.29 12.85
N GLU A 44 7.39 15.05 12.69
CA GLU A 44 6.69 14.01 11.94
C GLU A 44 5.33 13.69 12.56
N GLN A 45 5.23 13.72 13.90
CA GLN A 45 3.95 13.57 14.60
C GLN A 45 3.01 14.75 14.35
N TYR A 46 3.53 15.95 14.18
CA TYR A 46 2.74 17.14 13.89
C TYR A 46 2.27 17.12 12.43
N ILE A 47 3.14 16.76 11.49
CA ILE A 47 2.80 16.55 10.07
C ILE A 47 1.73 15.45 9.94
N PHE A 48 1.92 14.31 10.60
CA PHE A 48 0.93 13.22 10.57
C PHE A 48 -0.47 13.65 11.04
N ILE A 49 -0.57 14.56 12.01
CA ILE A 49 -1.87 15.09 12.45
C ILE A 49 -2.54 15.88 11.32
N HIS A 50 -1.79 16.74 10.63
CA HIS A 50 -2.29 17.48 9.48
C HIS A 50 -2.77 16.53 8.38
N ASP A 51 -1.96 15.53 8.03
CA ASP A 51 -2.26 14.56 6.98
C ASP A 51 -3.50 13.73 7.33
N ALA A 52 -3.59 13.22 8.56
CA ALA A 52 -4.72 12.41 9.01
C ALA A 52 -6.05 13.19 9.00
N ILE A 53 -6.04 14.46 9.43
CA ILE A 53 -7.23 15.31 9.41
C ILE A 53 -7.60 15.66 7.96
N LEU A 54 -6.63 15.98 7.12
CA LEU A 54 -6.86 16.27 5.71
C LEU A 54 -7.47 15.05 4.99
N GLU A 55 -6.91 13.86 5.19
CA GLU A 55 -7.43 12.62 4.62
C GLU A 55 -8.87 12.34 5.08
N ALA A 56 -9.15 12.47 6.38
CA ALA A 56 -10.52 12.29 6.90
C ALA A 56 -11.51 13.29 6.29
N CYS A 57 -11.12 14.55 6.10
CA CYS A 57 -11.95 15.57 5.47
C CYS A 57 -12.18 15.33 3.97
N LEU A 58 -11.21 14.76 3.27
CA LEU A 58 -11.30 14.48 1.83
C LEU A 58 -12.08 13.19 1.54
N CYS A 59 -11.83 12.14 2.32
CA CYS A 59 -12.41 10.81 2.12
C CYS A 59 -13.80 10.66 2.75
N GLY A 60 -14.02 11.26 3.92
CA GLY A 60 -15.24 11.05 4.71
C GLY A 60 -15.42 9.60 5.17
N GLU A 61 -16.66 9.24 5.53
CA GLU A 61 -17.05 7.87 5.88
C GLU A 61 -17.51 7.12 4.63
N THR A 62 -16.77 6.07 4.26
CA THR A 62 -17.04 5.24 3.07
C THR A 62 -17.51 3.83 3.43
N ALA A 63 -17.59 3.48 4.72
CA ALA A 63 -18.10 2.18 5.14
C ALA A 63 -19.62 2.06 4.91
N ILE A 64 -20.01 0.98 4.22
CA ILE A 64 -21.42 0.70 3.93
C ILE A 64 -21.84 -0.59 4.63
N PRO A 65 -22.87 -0.56 5.50
CA PRO A 65 -23.45 -1.77 6.06
C PRO A 65 -23.96 -2.72 4.95
N VAL A 66 -23.74 -4.03 5.11
CA VAL A 66 -24.08 -5.03 4.08
C VAL A 66 -25.56 -4.98 3.67
N CYS A 67 -26.46 -4.66 4.62
CA CYS A 67 -27.89 -4.52 4.35
C CYS A 67 -28.24 -3.34 3.44
N GLU A 68 -27.39 -2.33 3.37
CA GLU A 68 -27.57 -1.11 2.58
C GLU A 68 -26.79 -1.15 1.27
N PHE A 69 -25.83 -2.08 1.13
CA PHE A 69 -24.91 -2.15 -0.01
C PHE A 69 -25.60 -2.08 -1.37
N LYS A 70 -26.71 -2.81 -1.57
CA LYS A 70 -27.41 -2.80 -2.86
C LYS A 70 -27.92 -1.41 -3.22
N ALA A 71 -28.54 -0.70 -2.27
CA ALA A 71 -29.07 0.63 -2.51
C ALA A 71 -27.93 1.64 -2.72
N ALA A 72 -26.92 1.61 -1.86
CA ALA A 72 -25.74 2.47 -1.96
C ALA A 72 -25.01 2.27 -3.31
N TYR A 73 -24.81 1.02 -3.76
CA TYR A 73 -24.15 0.74 -5.03
C TYR A 73 -24.88 1.33 -6.24
N PHE A 74 -26.21 1.20 -6.30
CA PHE A 74 -26.98 1.78 -7.39
C PHE A 74 -26.92 3.31 -7.42
N ASP A 75 -26.85 3.95 -6.25
CA ASP A 75 -26.66 5.39 -6.15
C ASP A 75 -25.22 5.78 -6.57
N MET A 76 -24.22 5.01 -6.15
CA MET A 76 -22.80 5.26 -6.45
C MET A 76 -22.48 5.23 -7.95
N ILE A 77 -23.14 4.37 -8.72
CA ILE A 77 -22.94 4.27 -10.17
C ILE A 77 -23.84 5.23 -10.97
N ARG A 78 -24.79 5.92 -10.32
CA ARG A 78 -25.67 6.87 -11.01
C ARG A 78 -24.84 8.05 -11.50
N ILE A 79 -25.02 8.38 -12.78
CA ILE A 79 -24.37 9.53 -13.40
C ILE A 79 -25.21 10.77 -13.11
N ASP A 80 -24.58 11.78 -12.51
CA ASP A 80 -25.15 13.11 -12.37
C ASP A 80 -25.14 13.82 -13.73
N SER A 81 -26.29 14.36 -14.14
CA SER A 81 -26.48 14.96 -15.46
C SER A 81 -25.79 16.31 -15.62
N GLN A 82 -25.44 16.99 -14.53
CA GLN A 82 -24.74 18.28 -14.54
C GLN A 82 -23.23 18.07 -14.61
N THR A 83 -22.68 17.14 -13.82
CA THR A 83 -21.24 16.90 -13.75
C THR A 83 -20.75 15.84 -14.74
N ASN A 84 -21.65 15.01 -15.27
CA ASN A 84 -21.33 13.83 -16.08
C ASN A 84 -20.32 12.89 -15.37
N SER A 85 -20.46 12.79 -14.05
CA SER A 85 -19.67 11.92 -13.17
C SER A 85 -20.59 11.10 -12.27
N SER A 86 -20.07 10.04 -11.69
CA SER A 86 -20.74 9.23 -10.67
C SER A 86 -19.94 9.29 -9.38
N HIS A 87 -20.60 9.08 -8.24
CA HIS A 87 -19.90 9.08 -6.94
C HIS A 87 -18.75 8.07 -6.91
N LEU A 88 -18.91 6.88 -7.53
CA LEU A 88 -17.83 5.90 -7.62
C LEU A 88 -16.60 6.43 -8.38
N LYS A 89 -16.82 7.21 -9.44
CA LYS A 89 -15.73 7.83 -10.21
C LYS A 89 -15.07 8.95 -9.42
N ASP A 90 -15.86 9.74 -8.69
CA ASP A 90 -15.35 10.83 -7.85
C ASP A 90 -14.55 10.27 -6.66
N GLU A 91 -15.03 9.19 -6.02
CA GLU A 91 -14.31 8.48 -4.97
C GLU A 91 -12.99 7.90 -5.47
N PHE A 92 -12.96 7.32 -6.67
CA PHE A 92 -11.72 6.86 -7.28
C PHE A 92 -10.74 8.02 -7.57
N GLN A 93 -11.24 9.21 -7.92
CA GLN A 93 -10.38 10.39 -8.07
C GLN A 93 -9.82 10.87 -6.73
N THR A 94 -10.63 10.86 -5.67
CA THR A 94 -10.18 11.15 -4.30
C THR A 94 -9.10 10.17 -3.87
N LEU A 95 -9.29 8.87 -4.10
CA LEU A 95 -8.27 7.86 -3.81
C LEU A 95 -6.93 8.21 -4.48
N ASN A 96 -6.95 8.61 -5.75
CA ASN A 96 -5.74 9.00 -6.47
C ASN A 96 -5.11 10.31 -5.98
N SER A 97 -5.89 11.21 -5.36
CA SER A 97 -5.38 12.48 -4.83
C SER A 97 -4.76 12.33 -3.45
N VAL A 98 -5.31 11.45 -2.61
CA VAL A 98 -4.82 11.18 -1.25
C VAL A 98 -3.72 10.13 -1.21
N THR A 99 -3.64 9.24 -2.21
CA THR A 99 -2.59 8.22 -2.27
C THR A 99 -1.22 8.89 -2.43
N PRO A 100 -0.28 8.69 -1.48
CA PRO A 100 1.05 9.27 -1.59
C PRO A 100 1.78 8.75 -2.82
N ARG A 101 2.37 9.67 -3.60
CA ARG A 101 3.22 9.28 -4.74
C ARG A 101 4.58 8.84 -4.21
N LEU A 102 4.92 7.58 -4.47
CA LEU A 102 6.24 7.06 -4.19
C LEU A 102 7.29 7.83 -4.99
N GLN A 103 8.32 8.27 -4.27
CA GLN A 103 9.49 8.91 -4.86
C GLN A 103 10.57 7.86 -5.14
N ALA A 104 11.57 8.20 -5.97
CA ALA A 104 12.67 7.28 -6.26
C ALA A 104 13.46 6.85 -5.01
N GLU A 105 13.50 7.72 -4.00
CA GLU A 105 14.10 7.46 -2.68
C GLU A 105 13.32 6.42 -1.85
N ASP A 106 12.01 6.31 -2.05
CA ASP A 106 11.19 5.27 -1.41
C ASP A 106 11.45 3.88 -1.99
N CYS A 107 12.00 3.81 -3.20
CA CYS A 107 12.27 2.57 -3.95
C CYS A 107 13.76 2.41 -4.26
N SER A 108 14.63 2.87 -3.35
CA SER A 108 16.06 2.99 -3.60
C SER A 108 16.73 1.65 -3.91
N ILE A 109 16.26 0.55 -3.30
CA ILE A 109 16.79 -0.81 -3.51
C ILE A 109 16.40 -1.33 -4.89
N ALA A 110 15.14 -1.15 -5.27
CA ALA A 110 14.62 -1.55 -6.58
C ALA A 110 15.31 -0.77 -7.71
N CYS A 111 15.69 0.48 -7.45
CA CYS A 111 16.39 1.37 -8.39
C CYS A 111 17.88 1.07 -8.57
N LEU A 112 18.48 0.14 -7.80
CA LEU A 112 19.89 -0.20 -7.97
C LEU A 112 20.16 -0.78 -9.36
N PRO A 113 21.25 -0.40 -10.06
CA PRO A 113 21.53 -0.88 -11.43
C PRO A 113 21.52 -2.41 -11.58
N ARG A 114 21.97 -3.13 -10.54
CA ARG A 114 21.98 -4.60 -10.50
C ARG A 114 20.61 -5.27 -10.39
N ASN A 115 19.56 -4.49 -10.15
CA ASN A 115 18.18 -4.95 -9.98
C ASN A 115 17.27 -4.50 -11.14
N HIS A 116 17.76 -3.67 -12.08
CA HIS A 116 16.96 -3.11 -13.16
C HIS A 116 16.34 -4.19 -14.05
N ASP A 117 17.10 -5.21 -14.40
CA ASP A 117 16.66 -6.34 -15.22
C ASP A 117 15.75 -7.33 -14.47
N LYS A 118 15.55 -7.14 -13.16
CA LYS A 118 14.62 -7.90 -12.32
C LYS A 118 13.24 -7.23 -12.21
N ASN A 119 13.08 -6.03 -12.76
CA ASN A 119 11.83 -5.26 -12.77
C ASN A 119 11.18 -5.33 -14.14
N ARG A 120 9.89 -5.70 -14.22
CA ARG A 120 9.15 -5.69 -15.47
C ARG A 120 8.88 -4.27 -15.96
N PHE A 121 8.55 -3.37 -15.02
CA PHE A 121 8.35 -1.95 -15.30
C PHE A 121 9.03 -1.09 -14.24
N MET A 122 9.73 -0.05 -14.67
CA MET A 122 10.48 0.84 -13.78
C MET A 122 9.60 1.90 -13.09
N ASP A 123 8.35 2.05 -13.53
CA ASP A 123 7.31 2.87 -12.90
C ASP A 123 6.43 2.07 -11.91
N MET A 124 6.66 0.76 -11.79
CA MET A 124 5.94 -0.14 -10.88
C MET A 124 6.94 -0.84 -9.94
N LEU A 125 7.57 -0.06 -9.06
CA LEU A 125 8.57 -0.55 -8.11
C LEU A 125 8.00 -0.65 -6.69
N PRO A 126 8.35 -1.72 -5.94
CA PRO A 126 7.94 -1.84 -4.55
C PRO A 126 8.72 -0.83 -3.68
N PRO A 127 8.05 -0.19 -2.71
CA PRO A 127 8.75 0.66 -1.75
C PRO A 127 9.60 -0.18 -0.80
N ASP A 128 10.77 0.34 -0.43
CA ASP A 128 11.77 -0.34 0.40
C ASP A 128 11.20 -0.82 1.74
N ARG A 129 10.25 -0.06 2.31
CA ARG A 129 9.57 -0.39 3.58
C ARG A 129 8.72 -1.67 3.54
N CYS A 130 8.32 -2.13 2.34
CA CYS A 130 7.48 -3.31 2.15
C CYS A 130 8.21 -4.43 1.42
N LEU A 131 9.49 -4.25 1.09
CA LEU A 131 10.23 -5.17 0.23
C LEU A 131 10.57 -6.48 0.96
N PRO A 132 10.21 -7.67 0.43
CA PRO A 132 10.73 -8.93 0.93
C PRO A 132 12.17 -9.15 0.42
N PHE A 133 13.04 -9.65 1.29
CA PHE A 133 14.38 -10.10 0.91
C PHE A 133 14.43 -11.63 0.82
N LEU A 134 15.12 -12.12 -0.21
CA LEU A 134 15.40 -13.55 -0.37
C LEU A 134 16.49 -13.98 0.65
N ILE A 135 16.22 -15.07 1.36
CA ILE A 135 17.04 -15.59 2.47
C ILE A 135 17.84 -16.81 2.03
N THR A 136 17.21 -17.71 1.26
CA THR A 136 17.86 -18.88 0.69
C THR A 136 19.13 -18.50 -0.07
N ILE A 137 20.23 -19.20 0.19
CA ILE A 137 21.49 -18.98 -0.52
C ILE A 137 21.50 -19.85 -1.77
N ASP A 138 21.74 -19.26 -2.93
CA ASP A 138 21.70 -19.94 -4.23
C ASP A 138 22.97 -19.73 -5.08
N GLY A 139 24.03 -19.25 -4.44
CA GLY A 139 25.31 -18.92 -5.07
C GLY A 139 25.36 -17.53 -5.72
N GLU A 140 24.23 -16.83 -5.84
CA GLU A 140 24.18 -15.44 -6.28
C GLU A 140 24.18 -14.48 -5.09
N SER A 141 24.64 -13.24 -5.34
CA SER A 141 24.70 -12.19 -4.31
C SER A 141 23.43 -11.35 -4.21
N SER A 142 22.46 -11.54 -5.11
CA SER A 142 21.23 -10.75 -5.14
C SER A 142 20.15 -11.38 -4.26
N ASN A 143 19.69 -10.60 -3.28
CA ASN A 143 18.57 -10.93 -2.40
C ASN A 143 17.29 -10.16 -2.78
N TYR A 144 17.25 -9.58 -3.98
CA TYR A 144 16.17 -8.73 -4.46
C TYR A 144 15.20 -9.50 -5.36
N ILE A 145 13.91 -9.25 -5.16
CA ILE A 145 12.81 -9.58 -6.07
C ILE A 145 11.78 -8.45 -6.04
N ASN A 146 11.18 -8.13 -7.18
CA ASN A 146 10.11 -7.14 -7.27
C ASN A 146 8.80 -7.71 -6.68
N ALA A 147 8.62 -7.49 -5.38
CA ALA A 147 7.45 -7.89 -4.62
C ALA A 147 7.24 -6.93 -3.43
N ALA A 148 6.04 -6.92 -2.88
CA ALA A 148 5.69 -6.14 -1.70
C ALA A 148 4.90 -7.00 -0.70
N LEU A 149 5.32 -6.96 0.56
CA LEU A 149 4.58 -7.50 1.70
C LEU A 149 3.38 -6.60 1.97
N MET A 150 2.20 -7.20 2.06
CA MET A 150 0.93 -6.52 2.30
C MET A 150 0.20 -7.12 3.48
N ASP A 151 -0.49 -6.26 4.21
CA ASP A 151 -1.31 -6.65 5.34
C ASP A 151 -2.61 -7.31 4.87
N SER A 152 -3.10 -8.24 5.67
CA SER A 152 -4.48 -8.71 5.57
C SER A 152 -5.37 -7.96 6.55
N TYR A 153 -6.67 -8.27 6.52
CA TYR A 153 -7.60 -7.81 7.54
C TYR A 153 -7.18 -8.17 8.99
N ARG A 154 -6.48 -9.30 9.20
CA ARG A 154 -6.18 -9.81 10.56
C ARG A 154 -4.71 -9.78 10.96
N GLN A 155 -3.82 -9.73 10.00
CA GLN A 155 -2.39 -9.99 10.21
C GLN A 155 -1.55 -9.10 9.29
N PRO A 156 -0.51 -8.44 9.83
CA PRO A 156 0.44 -7.71 9.02
C PRO A 156 1.27 -8.68 8.15
N ALA A 157 1.74 -8.20 7.00
CA ALA A 157 2.58 -8.95 6.05
C ALA A 157 2.04 -10.37 5.72
N ALA A 158 0.73 -10.49 5.59
CA ALA A 158 0.04 -11.76 5.34
C ALA A 158 0.00 -12.16 3.86
N PHE A 159 0.15 -11.18 2.95
CA PHE A 159 0.18 -11.38 1.52
C PHE A 159 1.50 -10.90 0.94
N ILE A 160 1.91 -11.52 -0.17
CA ILE A 160 2.98 -11.01 -1.02
C ILE A 160 2.38 -10.72 -2.38
N VAL A 161 2.43 -9.47 -2.80
CA VAL A 161 2.05 -9.05 -4.15
C VAL A 161 3.32 -8.90 -4.96
N THR A 162 3.43 -9.66 -6.06
CA THR A 162 4.61 -9.70 -6.92
C THR A 162 4.20 -9.57 -8.37
N GLN A 163 5.07 -9.00 -9.20
CA GLN A 163 4.92 -9.08 -10.64
C GLN A 163 4.91 -10.55 -11.11
N HIS A 164 4.38 -10.81 -12.31
CA HIS A 164 4.58 -12.10 -12.96
C HIS A 164 6.09 -12.33 -13.16
N PRO A 165 6.64 -13.48 -12.74
CA PRO A 165 8.09 -13.74 -12.83
C PRO A 165 8.63 -13.48 -14.22
N LEU A 166 9.79 -12.86 -14.33
CA LEU A 166 10.50 -12.72 -15.60
C LEU A 166 11.26 -14.02 -15.90
N PRO A 167 11.67 -14.29 -17.15
CA PRO A 167 12.48 -15.46 -17.48
C PRO A 167 13.74 -15.61 -16.61
N ASN A 168 14.38 -14.50 -16.24
CA ASN A 168 15.55 -14.45 -15.36
C ASN A 168 15.22 -14.44 -13.86
N THR A 169 13.94 -14.33 -13.44
CA THR A 169 13.55 -14.27 -12.02
C THR A 169 12.64 -15.42 -11.57
N VAL A 170 12.40 -16.44 -12.40
CA VAL A 170 11.63 -17.64 -12.01
C VAL A 170 12.26 -18.34 -10.80
N LYS A 171 13.59 -18.43 -10.75
CA LYS A 171 14.33 -18.99 -9.61
C LYS A 171 14.11 -18.18 -8.34
N ASP A 172 14.22 -16.85 -8.44
CA ASP A 172 13.99 -15.92 -7.34
C ASP A 172 12.54 -15.98 -6.82
N PHE A 173 11.57 -16.19 -7.71
CA PHE A 173 10.17 -16.39 -7.34
C PHE A 173 9.98 -17.64 -6.47
N TRP A 174 10.56 -18.79 -6.84
CA TRP A 174 10.46 -19.99 -6.00
C TRP A 174 11.22 -19.87 -4.68
N ARG A 175 12.34 -19.13 -4.66
CA ARG A 175 13.02 -18.76 -3.42
C ARG A 175 12.11 -17.93 -2.51
N LEU A 176 11.42 -16.93 -3.05
CA LEU A 176 10.43 -16.12 -2.31
C LEU A 176 9.32 -16.99 -1.72
N VAL A 177 8.73 -17.88 -2.52
CA VAL A 177 7.67 -18.80 -2.09
C VAL A 177 8.16 -19.68 -0.93
N TYR A 178 9.38 -20.22 -1.05
CA TYR A 178 9.96 -21.06 -0.01
C TYR A 178 10.30 -20.28 1.27
N ASP A 179 11.03 -19.16 1.14
CA ASP A 179 11.55 -18.37 2.26
C ASP A 179 10.43 -17.81 3.14
N TYR A 180 9.29 -17.46 2.53
CA TYR A 180 8.12 -16.90 3.23
C TYR A 180 7.04 -17.95 3.52
N GLY A 181 7.31 -19.23 3.26
CA GLY A 181 6.39 -20.33 3.59
C GLY A 181 5.05 -20.24 2.86
N CYS A 182 5.04 -19.71 1.64
CA CYS A 182 3.83 -19.57 0.83
C CYS A 182 3.27 -20.94 0.44
N THR A 183 2.00 -21.19 0.76
CA THR A 183 1.30 -22.46 0.47
C THR A 183 0.22 -22.32 -0.59
N SER A 184 -0.02 -21.11 -1.09
CA SER A 184 -1.03 -20.82 -2.10
C SER A 184 -0.52 -19.73 -3.03
N LEU A 185 -0.72 -19.93 -4.34
CA LEU A 185 -0.35 -18.99 -5.39
C LEU A 185 -1.61 -18.64 -6.17
N VAL A 186 -1.85 -17.35 -6.36
CA VAL A 186 -2.97 -16.83 -7.15
C VAL A 186 -2.39 -16.07 -8.32
N MET A 187 -2.55 -16.63 -9.53
CA MET A 187 -2.14 -15.99 -10.77
C MET A 187 -3.34 -15.28 -11.39
N LEU A 188 -3.23 -13.97 -11.58
CA LEU A 188 -4.30 -13.10 -12.12
C LEU A 188 -4.13 -12.78 -13.61
N ASN A 189 -3.07 -13.31 -14.23
CA ASN A 189 -2.73 -13.11 -15.65
C ASN A 189 -2.65 -14.46 -16.36
N GLU A 190 -2.46 -14.43 -17.68
CA GLU A 190 -2.17 -15.62 -18.49
C GLU A 190 -0.66 -15.79 -18.72
N VAL A 191 -0.26 -16.99 -19.13
CA VAL A 191 1.10 -17.25 -19.62
C VAL A 191 1.22 -16.62 -21.01
N ASP A 192 2.19 -15.73 -21.18
CA ASP A 192 2.46 -15.08 -22.47
C ASP A 192 3.98 -14.92 -22.64
N LEU A 193 4.59 -15.87 -23.33
CA LEU A 193 6.04 -15.85 -23.60
C LEU A 193 6.45 -14.64 -24.45
N ALA A 194 5.56 -14.13 -25.32
CA ALA A 194 5.86 -12.96 -26.14
C ALA A 194 5.95 -11.68 -25.30
N GLN A 195 5.23 -11.63 -24.18
CA GLN A 195 5.29 -10.55 -23.20
C GLN A 195 6.27 -10.83 -22.04
N GLY A 196 7.08 -11.89 -22.13
CA GLY A 196 8.02 -12.26 -21.07
C GLY A 196 7.32 -12.71 -19.79
N CYS A 197 6.14 -13.33 -19.90
CA CYS A 197 5.40 -13.98 -18.82
C CYS A 197 5.55 -15.51 -18.94
N PRO A 198 6.71 -16.09 -18.58
CA PRO A 198 6.95 -17.52 -18.67
C PRO A 198 6.05 -18.31 -17.74
N GLN A 199 5.84 -19.57 -18.10
CA GLN A 199 5.37 -20.57 -17.16
C GLN A 199 6.46 -20.84 -16.12
N TYR A 200 6.10 -20.79 -14.85
CA TYR A 200 7.01 -21.00 -13.73
C TYR A 200 6.72 -22.28 -12.94
N TRP A 201 5.80 -23.12 -13.40
CA TRP A 201 5.48 -24.42 -12.80
C TRP A 201 5.70 -25.55 -13.82
N PRO A 202 5.93 -26.81 -13.39
CA PRO A 202 5.96 -27.95 -14.30
C PRO A 202 4.57 -28.31 -14.83
N GLU A 203 4.42 -28.57 -16.14
CA GLU A 203 3.21 -29.25 -16.66
C GLU A 203 3.23 -30.73 -16.26
N GLU A 204 4.40 -31.37 -16.38
CA GLU A 204 4.62 -32.76 -16.06
C GLU A 204 5.95 -32.93 -15.31
N GLY A 205 5.97 -33.89 -14.38
CA GLY A 205 7.18 -34.27 -13.65
C GLY A 205 7.62 -33.25 -12.59
N MET A 206 8.93 -33.13 -12.41
CA MET A 206 9.55 -32.29 -11.39
C MET A 206 10.56 -31.35 -12.05
N LEU A 207 10.43 -30.05 -11.77
CA LEU A 207 11.41 -29.04 -12.13
C LEU A 207 12.10 -28.54 -10.86
N ARG A 208 13.40 -28.29 -10.96
CA ARG A 208 14.24 -27.78 -9.87
C ARG A 208 14.68 -26.36 -10.18
N TYR A 209 14.44 -25.45 -9.26
CA TYR A 209 14.79 -24.04 -9.33
C TYR A 209 15.80 -23.70 -8.22
N GLY A 210 17.09 -23.91 -8.52
CA GLY A 210 18.17 -23.68 -7.56
C GLY A 210 18.12 -24.67 -6.39
N PRO A 211 18.04 -24.20 -5.13
CA PRO A 211 17.92 -25.09 -3.96
C PRO A 211 16.53 -25.74 -3.83
N ILE A 212 15.53 -25.28 -4.58
CA ILE A 212 14.12 -25.73 -4.52
C ILE A 212 13.82 -26.74 -5.62
#